data_AF-X0YS78-F1
#
_entry.id   AF-X0YS78-F1
#
_cell.length_a   1.000
_cell.length_b   1.000
_cell.length_c   1.000
_cell.angle_alpha   90.00
_cell.angle_beta   90.00
_cell.angle_gamma   90.00
#
_symmetry.space_group_name_H-M   'P 1'
#
loop_
_entity.id
_entity.type
_entity.pdbx_description
1 polymer ?
#
loop_
_entity_poly.entity_id
_entity_poly.type
_entity_poly.pdbx_seq_one_letter_code
_entity_poly.pdbx_strand_id
1 'polypeptide(L)'
;MGAIQDALTAFGNETVQIIQSNLASTGTNASGETSQSLNSTLTHPNRVQVTGKPFIYVVETGRKPRESSESSGLESKLEKWINIRGLQNVFTAKGLAWYINKFGSKLFREGGRDDIITPAVSDQRIDKLTE
;
A
#
# COMPACT_ATOMS: atom_id res chain seq x y z
N MET A 1 23.72 -7.74 19.56
CA MET A 1 23.65 -7.70 18.08
C MET A 1 24.90 -6.98 17.59
N GLY A 2 25.36 -7.28 16.37
CA GLY A 2 26.47 -6.55 15.78
C GLY A 2 26.00 -5.20 15.22
N ALA A 3 26.88 -4.20 15.12
CA ALA A 3 26.53 -2.85 14.66
C ALA A 3 25.78 -2.83 13.30
N ILE A 4 26.14 -3.73 12.38
CA ILE A 4 25.45 -3.89 11.09
C ILE A 4 24.01 -4.37 11.27
N GLN A 5 23.77 -5.31 12.19
CA GLN A 5 22.43 -5.83 12.47
C GLN A 5 21.54 -4.76 13.10
N ASP A 6 22.11 -3.93 13.98
CA ASP A 6 21.39 -2.81 14.61
C ASP A 6 21.02 -1.75 13.57
N ALA A 7 21.94 -1.40 12.67
CA ALA A 7 21.69 -0.46 11.57
C ALA A 7 20.61 -0.97 10.61
N LEU A 8 20.66 -2.23 10.19
CA LEU A 8 19.65 -2.84 9.32
C LEU A 8 18.28 -2.95 9.99
N THR A 9 18.26 -3.25 11.30
CA THR A 9 17.01 -3.29 12.08
C THR A 9 16.39 -1.90 12.17
N ALA A 10 17.19 -0.87 12.46
CA ALA A 10 16.74 0.52 12.49
C ALA A 10 16.18 0.96 11.14
N PHE A 11 16.90 0.69 10.04
CA PHE A 11 16.47 1.02 8.69
C PHE A 11 15.14 0.37 8.31
N GLY A 12 14.96 -0.92 8.62
CA GLY A 12 13.72 -1.62 8.34
C GLY A 12 12.53 -1.06 9.13
N ASN A 13 12.74 -0.76 10.41
CA ASN A 13 11.70 -0.14 11.26
C ASN A 13 11.34 1.27 10.77
N GLU A 14 12.32 2.08 10.40
CA GLU A 14 12.10 3.41 9.83
C GLU A 14 11.33 3.31 8.49
N THR A 15 11.67 2.33 7.65
CA THR A 15 10.97 2.08 6.38
C THR A 15 9.49 1.76 6.62
N VAL A 16 9.17 0.93 7.61
CA VAL A 16 7.79 0.68 8.02
C VAL A 16 7.11 1.97 8.47
N GLN A 17 7.74 2.77 9.33
CA GLN A 17 7.18 4.02 9.84
C GLN A 17 6.90 5.05 8.74
N ILE A 18 7.81 5.19 7.77
CA ILE A 18 7.63 6.09 6.61
C ILE A 18 6.38 5.67 5.82
N ILE A 19 6.26 4.38 5.47
CA ILE A 19 5.10 3.90 4.70
C ILE A 19 3.80 4.10 5.50
N GLN A 20 3.80 3.81 6.80
CA GLN A 20 2.63 4.03 7.67
C GLN A 20 2.23 5.51 7.73
N SER A 21 3.21 6.41 7.88
CA SER A 21 3.00 7.86 7.88
C SER A 21 2.41 8.34 6.54
N ASN A 22 2.96 7.88 5.42
CA ASN A 22 2.49 8.27 4.10
C ASN A 22 1.08 7.71 3.80
N LEU A 23 0.77 6.48 4.23
CA LEU A 23 -0.59 5.92 4.13
C LEU A 23 -1.60 6.78 4.90
N ALA A 24 -1.23 7.29 6.08
CA ALA A 24 -2.07 8.15 6.89
C ALA A 24 -2.25 9.54 6.26
N SER A 25 -1.16 10.20 5.85
CA SER A 25 -1.17 11.57 5.31
C SER A 25 -1.93 11.69 3.99
N THR A 26 -1.89 10.64 3.16
CA THR A 26 -2.54 10.61 1.84
C THR A 26 -4.02 10.20 1.90
N GLY A 27 -4.52 9.83 3.09
CA GLY A 27 -5.87 9.30 3.26
C GLY A 27 -6.09 7.91 2.63
N THR A 28 -5.02 7.20 2.26
CA THR A 28 -5.10 5.85 1.64
C THR A 28 -5.32 4.74 2.69
N ASN A 29 -5.40 5.10 3.97
CA ASN A 29 -5.52 4.18 5.10
C ASN A 29 -6.94 4.11 5.71
N ALA A 30 -7.96 3.78 4.90
CA ALA A 30 -9.35 3.81 5.37
C ALA A 30 -9.63 2.95 6.62
N SER A 31 -9.19 1.69 6.62
CA SER A 31 -9.42 0.75 7.73
C SER A 31 -8.24 0.60 8.69
N GLY A 32 -7.09 1.22 8.42
CA GLY A 32 -5.85 0.95 9.16
C GLY A 32 -5.14 -0.36 8.79
N GLU A 33 -5.84 -1.33 8.20
CA GLU A 33 -5.35 -2.71 8.06
C GLU A 33 -4.08 -2.85 7.21
N THR A 34 -3.92 -2.04 6.15
CA THR A 34 -2.70 -2.07 5.33
C THR A 34 -1.52 -1.57 6.14
N SER A 35 -1.70 -0.46 6.85
CA SER A 35 -0.67 0.11 7.73
C SER A 35 -0.28 -0.86 8.85
N GLN A 36 -1.25 -1.52 9.47
CA GLN A 36 -1.03 -2.49 10.55
C GLN A 36 -0.41 -3.80 10.08
N SER A 37 -0.51 -4.12 8.79
CA SER A 37 0.09 -5.33 8.23
C SER A 37 1.59 -5.22 7.98
N LEU A 38 2.13 -3.99 8.02
CA LEU A 38 3.54 -3.75 7.74
C LEU A 38 4.42 -4.27 8.87
N ASN A 39 5.45 -5.03 8.51
CA ASN A 39 6.43 -5.54 9.43
C ASN A 39 7.83 -5.52 8.81
N SER A 40 8.86 -5.39 9.64
CA SER A 40 10.26 -5.50 9.25
C SER A 40 10.89 -6.68 9.97
N THR A 41 11.59 -7.54 9.23
CA THR A 41 12.33 -8.65 9.80
C THR A 41 13.74 -8.73 9.22
N LEU A 42 14.69 -9.10 10.07
CA LEU A 42 16.04 -9.45 9.64
C LEU A 42 16.04 -10.95 9.29
N THR A 43 16.03 -11.27 8.00
CA THR A 43 15.94 -12.67 7.54
C THR A 43 17.31 -13.35 7.46
N HIS A 44 18.36 -12.56 7.31
CA HIS A 44 19.77 -12.96 7.37
C HIS A 44 20.56 -11.85 8.07
N PRO A 45 21.76 -12.12 8.62
CA PRO A 45 22.58 -11.11 9.31
C PRO A 45 22.79 -9.80 8.54
N ASN A 46 22.63 -9.82 7.23
CA ASN A 46 22.84 -8.73 6.29
C ASN A 46 21.62 -8.45 5.38
N ARG A 47 20.41 -8.95 5.71
CA ARG A 47 19.22 -8.75 4.87
C ARG A 47 18.01 -8.36 5.70
N VAL A 48 17.56 -7.13 5.49
CA VAL A 48 16.26 -6.64 5.94
C VAL A 48 15.17 -7.00 4.94
N GLN A 49 14.01 -7.41 5.44
CA GLN A 49 12.82 -7.66 4.65
C GLN A 49 11.65 -6.90 5.26
N VAL A 50 10.97 -6.08 4.45
CA VAL A 50 9.72 -5.43 4.82
C VAL A 50 8.57 -6.16 4.15
N THR A 51 7.58 -6.59 4.94
CA THR A 51 6.39 -7.32 4.46
C THR A 51 5.12 -6.53 4.76
N GLY A 52 4.04 -6.86 4.06
CA GLY A 52 2.72 -6.24 4.21
C GLY A 52 1.63 -7.06 3.52
N LYS A 53 0.39 -6.55 3.53
CA LYS A 53 -0.73 -7.19 2.83
C LYS A 53 -0.42 -7.41 1.33
N PRO A 54 -0.98 -8.48 0.73
CA PRO A 54 -0.89 -8.68 -0.71
C PRO A 54 -1.37 -7.47 -1.50
N PHE A 55 -0.72 -7.22 -2.64
CA PHE A 55 -1.04 -6.10 -3.55
C PHE A 55 -0.85 -4.70 -2.94
N ILE A 56 0.03 -4.54 -1.95
CA ILE A 56 0.27 -3.23 -1.31
C ILE A 56 0.61 -2.12 -2.32
N TYR A 57 1.38 -2.41 -3.37
CA TYR A 57 1.72 -1.44 -4.43
C TYR A 57 0.53 -0.85 -5.19
N VAL A 58 -0.66 -1.46 -5.11
CA VAL A 58 -1.88 -0.91 -5.71
C VAL A 58 -2.28 0.43 -5.06
N VAL A 59 -1.80 0.73 -3.86
CA VAL A 59 -1.98 2.07 -3.24
C VAL A 59 -1.30 3.19 -4.04
N GLU A 60 -0.28 2.86 -4.83
CA GLU A 60 0.46 3.79 -5.67
C GLU A 60 0.03 3.71 -7.14
N THR A 61 -0.18 2.51 -7.66
CA THR A 61 -0.49 2.33 -9.09
C THR A 61 -1.98 2.37 -9.42
N GLY A 62 -2.84 2.16 -8.42
CA GLY A 62 -4.25 1.88 -8.62
C GLY A 62 -4.50 0.51 -9.28
N ARG A 63 -5.79 0.23 -9.51
CA ARG A 63 -6.28 -1.01 -10.12
C ARG A 63 -6.59 -0.77 -11.60
N LYS A 64 -6.05 -1.63 -12.49
CA LYS A 64 -6.36 -1.65 -13.94
C LYS A 64 -7.81 -2.10 -14.21
N PRO A 65 -8.37 -1.79 -15.40
CA PRO A 65 -9.56 -2.47 -15.89
C PRO A 65 -9.40 -3.99 -15.80
N ARG A 66 -10.52 -4.69 -15.67
CA ARG A 66 -10.55 -6.15 -15.60
C ARG A 66 -11.06 -6.73 -16.92
N GLU A 67 -10.31 -7.70 -17.44
CA GLU A 67 -10.65 -8.41 -18.67
C GLU A 67 -11.44 -9.72 -18.39
N SER A 68 -11.31 -10.29 -17.19
CA SER A 68 -11.99 -11.52 -16.77
C SER A 68 -13.40 -11.28 -16.22
N SER A 69 -14.32 -12.21 -16.54
CA SER A 69 -15.71 -12.24 -16.08
C SER A 69 -15.92 -12.89 -14.69
N GLU A 70 -14.90 -13.53 -14.12
CA GLU A 70 -14.99 -14.14 -12.79
C GLU A 70 -15.23 -13.06 -11.71
N SER A 71 -15.69 -13.42 -10.51
CA SER A 71 -15.78 -12.43 -9.42
C SER A 71 -14.40 -12.17 -8.79
N SER A 72 -14.06 -10.92 -8.48
CA SER A 72 -12.79 -10.57 -7.79
C SER A 72 -12.98 -10.27 -6.31
N GLY A 73 -14.22 -10.38 -5.80
CA GLY A 73 -14.58 -9.87 -4.48
C GLY A 73 -14.33 -8.36 -4.33
N LEU A 74 -14.31 -7.61 -5.43
CA LEU A 74 -14.10 -6.15 -5.38
C LEU A 74 -15.32 -5.46 -4.76
N GLU A 75 -16.52 -5.94 -5.06
CA GLU A 75 -17.77 -5.38 -4.55
C GLU A 75 -17.81 -5.39 -3.02
N SER A 76 -17.52 -6.52 -2.37
CA SER A 76 -17.51 -6.59 -0.90
C SER A 76 -16.44 -5.70 -0.25
N LYS A 77 -15.27 -5.57 -0.90
CA LYS A 77 -14.21 -4.64 -0.44
C LYS A 77 -14.66 -3.18 -0.58
N LEU A 78 -15.36 -2.84 -1.66
CA LEU A 78 -15.89 -1.49 -1.88
C LEU A 78 -17.05 -1.19 -0.94
N GLU A 79 -17.90 -2.15 -0.64
CA GLU A 79 -18.96 -1.99 0.36
C GLU A 79 -18.39 -1.61 1.72
N LYS A 80 -17.37 -2.35 2.19
CA LYS A 80 -16.64 -2.01 3.41
C LYS A 80 -16.03 -0.60 3.34
N TRP A 81 -15.40 -0.23 2.22
CA TRP A 81 -14.79 1.08 2.05
C TRP A 81 -15.82 2.21 2.05
N ILE A 82 -16.94 2.05 1.34
CA ILE A 82 -18.06 3.00 1.31
C ILE A 82 -18.60 3.22 2.72
N ASN A 83 -18.74 2.13 3.50
CA ASN A 83 -19.22 2.20 4.88
C ASN A 83 -18.28 2.97 5.80
N ILE A 84 -16.98 2.68 5.74
CA ILE A 84 -15.96 3.38 6.53
C ILE A 84 -15.91 4.87 6.18
N ARG A 85 -16.16 5.22 4.92
CA ARG A 85 -16.13 6.62 4.44
C ARG A 85 -17.46 7.36 4.59
N GLY A 86 -18.53 6.70 5.02
CA GLY A 86 -19.85 7.32 5.13
C GLY A 86 -20.45 7.72 3.77
N LEU A 87 -20.15 6.97 2.71
CA LEU A 87 -20.54 7.30 1.32
C LEU A 87 -21.75 6.51 0.82
N GLN A 88 -22.52 5.87 1.70
CA GLN A 88 -23.63 4.97 1.34
C GLN A 88 -24.72 5.69 0.53
N ASN A 89 -24.90 6.99 0.74
CA ASN A 89 -25.89 7.80 0.03
C ASN A 89 -25.39 8.33 -1.33
N VAL A 90 -24.11 8.12 -1.66
CA VAL A 90 -23.46 8.63 -2.88
C VAL A 90 -23.14 7.50 -3.85
N PHE A 91 -22.68 6.36 -3.33
CA PHE A 91 -22.22 5.24 -4.15
C PHE A 91 -22.85 3.92 -3.72
N THR A 92 -23.16 3.07 -4.70
CA THR A 92 -23.39 1.65 -4.46
C THR A 92 -22.12 0.87 -4.74
N ALA A 93 -21.83 -0.15 -3.93
CA ALA A 93 -20.66 -1.01 -4.12
C ALA A 93 -20.65 -1.66 -5.51
N LYS A 94 -21.81 -2.14 -5.96
CA LYS A 94 -22.01 -2.73 -7.29
C LYS A 94 -21.70 -1.75 -8.43
N GLY A 95 -22.24 -0.52 -8.36
CA GLY A 95 -22.02 0.48 -9.41
C GLY A 95 -20.55 0.92 -9.48
N LEU A 96 -19.93 1.13 -8.33
CA LEU A 96 -18.51 1.48 -8.25
C LEU A 96 -17.62 0.32 -8.71
N ALA A 97 -17.94 -0.92 -8.34
CA ALA A 97 -17.23 -2.12 -8.80
C ALA A 97 -17.30 -2.27 -10.32
N TRP A 98 -18.49 -2.09 -10.90
CA TRP A 98 -18.68 -2.12 -12.34
C TRP A 98 -17.81 -1.06 -13.04
N TYR A 99 -17.84 0.18 -12.54
CA TYR A 99 -17.09 1.28 -13.12
C TYR A 99 -15.57 1.03 -13.06
N ILE A 100 -15.07 0.57 -11.90
CA ILE A 100 -13.64 0.25 -11.73
C ILE A 100 -13.24 -0.96 -12.58
N ASN A 101 -14.07 -1.99 -12.70
CA ASN A 101 -13.76 -3.13 -13.56
C ASN A 101 -13.74 -2.72 -15.04
N LYS A 102 -14.60 -1.79 -15.47
CA LYS A 102 -14.66 -1.35 -16.86
C LYS A 102 -13.54 -0.38 -17.23
N PHE A 103 -13.19 0.57 -16.35
CA PHE A 103 -12.30 1.69 -16.67
C PHE A 103 -11.04 1.77 -15.80
N GLY A 104 -10.87 0.84 -14.87
CA GLY A 104 -9.86 0.94 -13.83
C GLY A 104 -10.24 1.94 -12.73
N SER A 105 -9.38 2.02 -11.71
CA SER A 105 -9.48 3.05 -10.67
C SER A 105 -9.09 4.43 -11.22
N LYS A 106 -9.53 5.50 -10.57
CA LYS A 106 -9.12 6.87 -10.91
C LYS A 106 -7.60 7.03 -10.87
N LEU A 107 -6.97 6.56 -9.78
CA LEU A 107 -5.51 6.58 -9.61
C LEU A 107 -4.78 5.95 -10.79
N PHE A 108 -5.23 4.78 -11.26
CA PHE A 108 -4.65 4.14 -12.44
C PHE A 108 -4.80 5.00 -13.70
N ARG A 109 -5.98 5.57 -13.94
CA ARG A 109 -6.22 6.43 -15.11
C ARG A 109 -5.41 7.72 -15.09
N GLU A 110 -5.03 8.20 -13.91
CA GLU A 110 -4.22 9.41 -13.73
C GLU A 110 -2.71 9.13 -13.70
N GLY A 111 -2.29 7.88 -13.92
CA GLY A 111 -0.88 7.51 -14.01
C GLY A 111 -0.23 7.06 -12.70
N GLY A 112 -0.99 6.99 -11.60
CA GLY A 112 -0.50 6.57 -10.29
C GLY A 112 0.03 7.72 -9.43
N ARG A 113 0.76 7.36 -8.39
CA ARG A 113 1.45 8.23 -7.41
C ARG A 113 2.67 7.48 -6.88
N ASP A 114 3.60 8.20 -6.27
CA ASP A 114 4.90 7.69 -5.80
C ASP A 114 5.27 8.23 -4.41
N ASP A 115 4.30 8.72 -3.66
CA ASP A 115 4.49 9.38 -2.37
C ASP A 115 4.13 8.48 -1.17
N ILE A 116 3.94 7.16 -1.36
CA ILE A 116 3.54 6.23 -0.30
C ILE A 116 4.64 5.23 0.06
N ILE A 117 4.97 4.32 -0.86
CA ILE A 117 5.97 3.26 -0.70
C ILE A 117 7.29 3.70 -1.30
N THR A 118 7.25 4.26 -2.51
CA THR A 118 8.43 4.62 -3.29
C THR A 118 9.46 5.47 -2.51
N PRO A 119 9.10 6.46 -1.67
CA PRO A 119 10.08 7.25 -0.93
C PRO A 119 10.84 6.41 0.11
N ALA A 120 10.18 5.40 0.67
CA ALA A 120 10.73 4.52 1.70
C ALA A 120 11.72 3.49 1.13
N VAL A 121 11.67 3.20 -0.18
CA VAL A 121 12.55 2.22 -0.83
C VAL A 121 13.45 2.84 -1.90
N SER A 122 13.59 4.16 -1.88
CA SER A 122 14.41 4.91 -2.84
C SER A 122 15.90 4.57 -2.70
N ASP A 123 16.60 4.52 -3.84
CA ASP A 123 18.05 4.24 -3.92
C ASP A 123 18.84 5.19 -3.01
N GLN A 124 18.47 6.47 -2.97
CA GLN A 124 19.10 7.47 -2.10
C GLN A 124 19.06 7.10 -0.60
N ARG A 125 17.97 6.47 -0.12
CA ARG A 125 17.91 6.00 1.30
C ARG A 125 18.77 4.76 1.51
N ILE A 126 18.88 3.91 0.49
CA ILE A 126 19.68 2.69 0.53
C ILE A 126 21.17 3.06 0.52
N ASP A 127 21.58 4.01 -0.32
CA ASP A 127 22.97 4.46 -0.44
C ASP A 127 23.50 5.04 0.87
N LYS A 128 22.67 5.78 1.62
CA LYS A 128 23.01 6.30 2.95
C LYS A 128 23.32 5.24 4.01
N LEU A 129 23.01 3.97 3.78
CA LEU A 129 23.42 2.88 4.68
C LEU A 129 24.87 2.45 4.43
N THR A 130 25.45 2.84 3.31
CA THR A 130 26.77 2.40 2.84
C THR A 130 27.85 3.49 2.89
N GLU A 131 27.44 4.74 3.16
CA GLU A 131 28.32 5.88 3.47
C GLU A 131 28.74 5.88 4.95
#